data_AF-A0A1H3KFP9-F1
#
_entry.id   AF-A0A1H3KFP9-F1
#
_cell.length_a   1.000
_cell.length_b   1.000
_cell.length_c   1.000
_cell.angle_alpha   90.00
_cell.angle_beta   90.00
_cell.angle_gamma   90.00
#
_symmetry.space_group_name_H-M   'P 1'
#
loop_
_entity.id
_entity.type
_entity.pdbx_description
1 polymer ?
#
loop_
_entity_poly.entity_id
_entity_poly.type
_entity_poly.pdbx_seq_one_letter_code
_entity_poly.pdbx_strand_id
1 'polypeptide(L)'
;MKQKGFTFLEMLLVLSIISILSIVTYFNVAPLYERQKVERFFRQFSQDILYMQQLAINHRNLYMLRWVPEKHMYSIWESGDARALMLREYERDIKVDLNTFPNPMTYNANGNINQGGTILLFYRARTYEIVFQLGRGRFTYREVPKRVSYDRNDRIVKFIDVGCVVSASPNTSHHARKKKYSTSI
;
A
#
# COMPACT_ATOMS: atom_id res chain seq x y z
N MET A 1 -21.96 61.13 37.75
CA MET A 1 -21.48 59.73 37.69
C MET A 1 -21.35 59.34 36.22
N LYS A 2 -20.12 59.14 35.69
CA LYS A 2 -19.89 58.86 34.26
C LYS A 2 -20.18 57.39 33.97
N GLN A 3 -21.33 57.08 33.37
CA GLN A 3 -21.62 55.73 32.90
C GLN A 3 -20.84 55.47 31.61
N LYS A 4 -19.92 54.50 31.71
CA LYS A 4 -18.95 54.13 30.69
C LYS A 4 -19.64 53.35 29.57
N GLY A 5 -19.97 54.01 28.46
CA GLY A 5 -20.42 53.40 27.21
C GLY A 5 -19.32 52.62 26.46
N PHE A 6 -18.43 51.92 27.17
CA PHE A 6 -17.33 51.16 26.60
C PHE A 6 -17.68 49.70 26.28
N THR A 7 -18.81 49.19 26.79
CA THR A 7 -19.22 47.79 26.63
C THR A 7 -19.48 47.38 25.18
N PHE A 8 -20.01 48.25 24.32
CA PHE A 8 -20.34 47.84 22.95
C PHE A 8 -19.07 47.66 22.09
N LEU A 9 -18.15 48.62 22.14
CA LEU A 9 -16.88 48.54 21.40
C LEU A 9 -15.99 47.42 21.92
N GLU A 10 -15.94 47.25 23.24
CA GLU A 10 -15.15 46.19 23.89
C GLU A 10 -15.70 44.80 23.53
N MET A 11 -17.03 44.61 23.56
CA MET A 11 -17.65 43.35 23.14
C MET A 11 -17.47 43.09 21.63
N LEU A 12 -17.48 44.12 20.77
CA LEU A 12 -17.18 43.98 19.35
C LEU A 12 -15.73 43.52 19.14
N LEU A 13 -14.78 44.07 19.91
CA LEU A 13 -13.37 43.71 19.83
C LEU A 13 -13.17 42.26 20.28
N VAL A 14 -13.76 41.85 21.40
CA VAL A 14 -13.74 40.47 21.88
C VAL A 14 -14.33 39.51 20.83
N LEU A 15 -15.49 39.85 20.25
CA LEU A 15 -16.12 39.03 19.21
C LEU A 15 -15.26 38.94 17.94
N SER A 16 -14.57 40.02 17.57
CA SER A 16 -13.66 40.04 16.43
C SER A 16 -12.47 39.10 16.64
N ILE A 17 -11.89 39.09 17.84
CA ILE A 17 -10.80 38.17 18.19
C ILE A 17 -11.30 36.72 18.17
N ILE A 18 -12.45 36.43 18.79
CA ILE A 18 -13.03 35.08 18.81
C ILE A 18 -13.34 34.60 17.38
N SER A 19 -13.84 35.47 16.52
CA SER A 19 -14.13 35.16 15.12
C SER A 19 -12.85 34.81 14.35
N ILE A 20 -11.79 35.62 14.48
CA ILE A 20 -10.49 35.36 13.86
C ILE A 20 -9.91 34.02 14.35
N LEU A 21 -9.93 33.78 15.66
CA LEU A 21 -9.45 32.52 16.24
C LEU A 21 -10.26 31.31 15.75
N SER A 22 -11.59 31.46 15.60
CA SER A 22 -12.48 30.41 15.10
C SER A 22 -12.15 30.04 13.66
N ILE A 23 -11.93 31.04 12.79
CA ILE A 23 -11.57 30.83 11.39
C ILE A 23 -10.22 30.09 11.29
N VAL A 24 -9.21 30.56 12.03
CA VAL A 24 -7.87 29.92 12.04
C VAL A 24 -7.96 28.47 12.52
N THR A 25 -8.73 28.21 13.57
CA THR A 25 -8.91 26.86 14.12
C THR A 25 -9.59 25.94 13.09
N TYR A 26 -10.66 26.42 12.44
CA TYR A 26 -11.40 25.65 11.44
C TYR A 26 -10.51 25.16 10.29
N PHE A 27 -9.68 26.03 9.73
CA PHE A 27 -8.76 25.66 8.64
C PHE A 27 -7.69 24.64 9.04
N ASN A 28 -7.28 24.61 10.32
CA ASN A 28 -6.25 23.67 10.80
C ASN A 28 -6.81 22.29 11.16
N VAL A 29 -8.07 22.18 11.59
CA VAL A 29 -8.66 20.91 12.08
C VAL A 29 -9.09 19.99 10.94
N ALA A 30 -9.58 20.52 9.82
CA ALA A 30 -10.03 19.72 8.68
C ALA A 30 -8.99 18.71 8.16
N PRO A 31 -7.72 19.08 7.87
CA PRO A 31 -6.72 18.12 7.40
C PRO A 31 -6.29 17.10 8.47
N LEU A 32 -6.47 17.42 9.76
CA LEU A 32 -6.14 16.52 10.85
C LEU A 32 -7.14 15.36 10.95
N TYR A 33 -8.42 15.65 10.77
CA TYR A 33 -9.49 14.65 10.83
C TYR A 33 -9.31 13.56 9.76
N GLU A 34 -8.94 13.95 8.54
CA GLU A 34 -8.71 13.02 7.43
C GLU A 34 -7.54 12.08 7.67
N ARG A 35 -6.44 12.60 8.23
CA ARG A 35 -5.29 11.75 8.60
C ARG A 35 -5.69 10.75 9.67
N GLN A 36 -6.49 11.17 10.67
CA GLN A 36 -6.92 10.26 11.72
C GLN A 36 -7.75 9.09 11.21
N LYS A 37 -8.58 9.27 10.17
CA LYS A 37 -9.37 8.18 9.58
C LYS A 37 -8.50 7.09 8.97
N VAL A 38 -7.57 7.48 8.10
CA VAL A 38 -6.65 6.55 7.44
C VAL A 38 -5.75 5.85 8.47
N GLU A 39 -5.27 6.60 9.45
CA GLU A 39 -4.50 6.07 10.58
C GLU A 39 -5.28 5.03 11.40
N ARG A 40 -6.59 5.24 11.64
CA ARG A 40 -7.45 4.26 12.31
C ARG A 40 -7.61 3.00 11.47
N PHE A 41 -7.82 3.15 10.16
CA PHE A 41 -7.88 2.02 9.24
C PHE A 41 -6.60 1.18 9.29
N PHE A 42 -5.42 1.82 9.18
CA PHE A 42 -4.15 1.09 9.24
C PHE A 42 -3.90 0.42 10.58
N ARG A 43 -4.27 1.08 11.69
CA ARG A 43 -4.18 0.45 13.02
C ARG A 43 -5.07 -0.79 13.14
N GLN A 44 -6.33 -0.68 12.71
CA GLN A 44 -7.25 -1.82 12.75
C GLN A 44 -6.78 -2.95 11.83
N PHE A 45 -6.40 -2.62 10.60
CA PHE A 45 -5.86 -3.59 9.65
C PHE A 45 -4.60 -4.28 10.22
N SER A 46 -3.69 -3.51 10.82
CA SER A 46 -2.50 -4.05 11.49
C SER A 46 -2.85 -5.06 12.58
N GLN A 47 -3.84 -4.73 13.42
CA GLN A 47 -4.28 -5.62 14.50
C GLN A 47 -4.92 -6.89 13.93
N ASP A 48 -5.76 -6.76 12.90
CA ASP A 48 -6.43 -7.90 12.26
C ASP A 48 -5.40 -8.85 11.59
N ILE A 49 -4.35 -8.33 10.94
CA ILE A 49 -3.26 -9.14 10.36
C ILE A 49 -2.42 -9.83 11.44
N LEU A 50 -2.04 -9.13 12.50
CA LEU A 50 -1.28 -9.71 13.61
C LEU A 50 -2.09 -10.80 14.32
N TYR A 51 -3.39 -10.56 14.51
CA TYR A 51 -4.30 -11.52 15.09
C TYR A 51 -4.43 -12.76 14.20
N MET A 52 -4.62 -12.59 12.88
CA MET A 52 -4.63 -13.70 11.92
C MET A 52 -3.34 -14.52 11.97
N GLN A 53 -2.18 -13.86 12.04
CA GLN A 53 -0.89 -14.54 12.15
C GLN A 53 -0.78 -15.35 13.45
N GLN A 54 -1.24 -14.78 14.58
CA GLN A 54 -1.25 -15.47 15.87
C GLN A 54 -2.18 -16.68 15.86
N LEU A 55 -3.36 -16.55 15.26
CA LEU A 55 -4.31 -17.66 15.10
C LEU A 55 -3.71 -18.79 14.27
N ALA A 56 -3.02 -18.47 13.17
CA ALA A 56 -2.34 -19.46 12.33
C ALA A 56 -1.30 -20.27 13.12
N ILE A 57 -0.52 -19.59 13.97
CA ILE A 57 0.49 -20.24 14.83
C ILE A 57 -0.17 -21.09 15.91
N ASN A 58 -1.18 -20.54 16.61
CA ASN A 58 -1.81 -21.19 17.76
C ASN A 58 -2.62 -22.42 17.36
N HIS A 59 -3.44 -22.32 16.31
CA HIS A 59 -4.26 -23.43 15.82
C HIS A 59 -3.50 -24.36 14.89
N ARG A 60 -2.25 -24.03 14.52
CA ARG A 60 -1.45 -24.74 13.52
C ARG A 60 -2.21 -24.98 12.20
N ASN A 61 -3.05 -24.01 11.83
CA ASN A 61 -3.86 -24.06 10.61
C ASN A 61 -3.53 -22.89 9.68
N LEU A 62 -3.89 -23.04 8.40
CA LEU A 62 -3.73 -22.01 7.38
C LEU A 62 -4.85 -20.97 7.51
N TYR A 63 -4.50 -19.69 7.55
CA TYR A 63 -5.46 -18.59 7.51
C TYR A 63 -5.27 -17.74 6.27
N MET A 64 -6.37 -17.39 5.61
CA MET A 64 -6.39 -16.70 4.33
C MET A 64 -7.00 -15.31 4.45
N LEU A 65 -6.28 -14.30 3.99
CA LEU A 65 -6.77 -12.94 3.78
C LEU A 65 -7.25 -12.80 2.34
N ARG A 66 -8.54 -12.49 2.17
CA ARG A 66 -9.16 -12.22 0.87
C ARG A 66 -9.66 -10.79 0.82
N TRP A 67 -9.22 -10.06 -0.19
CA TRP A 67 -9.73 -8.73 -0.52
C TRP A 67 -10.85 -8.82 -1.56
N VAL A 68 -11.88 -7.99 -1.40
CA VAL A 68 -12.92 -7.77 -2.41
C VAL A 68 -13.04 -6.27 -2.65
N PRO A 69 -12.14 -5.67 -3.47
CA PRO A 69 -12.11 -4.23 -3.70
C PRO A 69 -13.42 -3.64 -4.21
N GLU A 70 -14.13 -4.40 -5.07
CA GLU A 70 -15.44 -4.02 -5.62
C GLU A 70 -16.50 -3.75 -4.54
N LYS A 71 -16.42 -4.47 -3.42
CA LYS A 71 -17.35 -4.39 -2.30
C LYS A 71 -16.81 -3.60 -1.11
N HIS A 72 -15.64 -2.97 -1.26
CA HIS A 72 -14.97 -2.22 -0.20
C HIS A 72 -14.79 -3.04 1.10
N MET A 73 -14.43 -4.31 0.96
CA MET A 73 -14.30 -5.21 2.10
C MET A 73 -13.12 -6.16 1.98
N TYR A 74 -12.63 -6.63 3.11
CA TYR A 74 -11.72 -7.76 3.21
C TYR A 74 -12.23 -8.76 4.25
N SER A 75 -11.77 -10.00 4.12
CA SER A 75 -12.23 -11.11 4.95
C SER A 75 -11.08 -12.04 5.29
N ILE A 76 -11.13 -12.58 6.50
CA ILE A 76 -10.18 -13.58 7.00
C ILE A 76 -10.93 -14.90 7.12
N TRP A 77 -10.35 -15.94 6.54
CA TRP A 77 -10.92 -17.28 6.48
C TRP A 77 -9.95 -18.27 7.10
N GLU A 78 -10.50 -19.25 7.82
CA GLU A 78 -9.74 -20.43 8.21
C GLU A 78 -9.79 -21.46 7.10
N SER A 79 -8.65 -22.05 6.76
CA SER A 79 -8.58 -23.08 5.73
C SER A 79 -9.37 -24.32 6.16
N GLY A 80 -10.38 -24.68 5.37
CA GLY A 80 -11.28 -25.80 5.63
C GLY A 80 -12.61 -25.40 6.29
N ASP A 81 -12.77 -24.15 6.73
CA ASP A 81 -14.07 -23.64 7.19
C ASP A 81 -14.82 -22.94 6.04
N ALA A 82 -16.14 -23.12 6.01
CA ALA A 82 -17.05 -22.46 5.07
C ALA A 82 -17.45 -21.06 5.54
N ARG A 83 -17.13 -20.67 6.78
CA ARG A 83 -17.46 -19.36 7.34
C ARG A 83 -16.23 -18.46 7.42
N ALA A 84 -16.41 -17.18 7.11
CA ALA A 84 -15.39 -16.18 7.35
C ALA A 84 -15.26 -15.97 8.86
N LEU A 85 -14.05 -16.10 9.39
CA LEU A 85 -13.74 -15.78 10.79
C LEU A 85 -13.99 -14.29 11.06
N MET A 86 -13.65 -13.44 10.09
CA MET A 86 -13.83 -12.00 10.20
C MET A 86 -14.16 -11.39 8.85
N LEU A 87 -15.14 -10.49 8.84
CA LEU A 87 -15.50 -9.65 7.71
C LEU A 87 -15.33 -8.19 8.12
N ARG A 88 -14.59 -7.43 7.31
CA ARG A 88 -14.31 -6.01 7.56
C ARG A 88 -14.66 -5.20 6.34
N GLU A 89 -15.61 -4.30 6.52
CA GLU A 89 -15.94 -3.25 5.54
C GLU A 89 -15.12 -2.00 5.84
N TYR A 90 -14.65 -1.33 4.80
CA TYR A 90 -13.95 -0.05 4.91
C TYR A 90 -14.70 1.06 4.18
N GLU A 91 -14.38 2.32 4.51
CA GLU A 91 -15.06 3.48 3.93
C GLU A 91 -14.96 3.47 2.40
N ARG A 92 -16.05 3.81 1.70
CA ARG A 92 -16.12 3.86 0.22
C ARG A 92 -15.15 4.86 -0.41
N ASP A 93 -14.67 5.82 0.37
CA ASP A 93 -13.68 6.81 -0.05
C ASP A 93 -12.27 6.20 -0.19
N ILE A 94 -12.05 5.01 0.37
CA ILE A 94 -10.80 4.26 0.30
C ILE A 94 -10.88 3.32 -0.90
N LYS A 95 -10.04 3.56 -1.91
CA LYS A 95 -9.87 2.65 -3.05
C LYS A 95 -8.64 1.79 -2.83
N VAL A 96 -8.80 0.49 -3.01
CA VAL A 96 -7.71 -0.48 -2.85
C VAL A 96 -7.40 -1.11 -4.19
N ASP A 97 -6.15 -1.03 -4.61
CA ASP A 97 -5.61 -1.72 -5.77
C ASP A 97 -4.60 -2.76 -5.28
N LEU A 98 -4.80 -4.00 -5.72
CA LEU A 98 -4.00 -5.13 -5.31
C LEU A 98 -2.69 -5.22 -6.08
N ASN A 99 -2.36 -4.33 -7.02
CA ASN A 99 -1.08 -4.21 -7.75
C ASN A 99 -0.27 -5.52 -7.88
N THR A 100 0.60 -5.85 -6.90
CA THR A 100 1.39 -7.11 -6.88
C THR A 100 1.02 -8.06 -5.74
N PHE A 101 0.02 -7.71 -4.93
CA PHE A 101 -0.49 -8.48 -3.82
C PHE A 101 -1.29 -9.71 -4.27
N PRO A 102 -0.94 -10.91 -3.78
CA PRO A 102 -1.70 -12.13 -4.06
C PRO A 102 -3.02 -12.14 -3.32
N ASN A 103 -4.11 -12.46 -4.01
CA ASN A 103 -5.44 -12.52 -3.41
C ASN A 103 -6.11 -13.87 -3.73
N PRO A 104 -6.24 -14.79 -2.76
CA PRO A 104 -5.95 -14.62 -1.34
C PRO A 104 -4.46 -14.75 -0.98
N MET A 105 -4.08 -14.12 0.13
CA MET A 105 -2.78 -14.28 0.78
C MET A 105 -2.93 -15.16 2.02
N THR A 106 -1.95 -16.02 2.33
CA THR A 106 -2.09 -17.05 3.36
C THR A 106 -0.93 -17.01 4.36
N TYR A 107 -1.27 -17.09 5.64
CA TYR A 107 -0.35 -17.41 6.73
C TYR A 107 -0.38 -18.90 7.03
N ASN A 108 0.80 -19.51 7.16
CA ASN A 108 0.94 -20.91 7.54
C ASN A 108 1.06 -21.09 9.06
N ALA A 109 1.08 -22.36 9.49
CA ALA A 109 1.21 -22.75 10.90
C ALA A 109 2.48 -22.23 11.59
N ASN A 110 3.49 -21.82 10.81
CA ASN A 110 4.74 -21.24 11.32
C ASN A 110 4.67 -19.70 11.39
N GLY A 111 3.53 -19.09 11.06
CA GLY A 111 3.33 -17.66 10.99
C GLY A 111 4.01 -16.99 9.79
N ASN A 112 4.44 -17.78 8.80
CA ASN A 112 5.07 -17.28 7.59
C ASN A 112 4.04 -17.11 6.48
N ILE A 113 4.34 -16.18 5.58
CA ILE A 113 3.53 -15.95 4.38
C ILE A 113 4.19 -16.63 3.19
N ASN A 114 3.36 -17.22 2.33
CA ASN A 114 3.85 -17.98 1.17
C ASN A 114 4.20 -17.06 -0.02
N GLN A 115 3.66 -15.84 -0.03
CA GLN A 115 3.84 -14.88 -1.11
C GLN A 115 3.85 -13.46 -0.53
N GLY A 116 4.83 -12.65 -0.94
CA GLY A 116 4.87 -11.23 -0.66
C GLY A 116 4.15 -10.43 -1.75
N GLY A 117 3.93 -9.14 -1.52
CA GLY A 117 3.28 -8.28 -2.50
C GLY A 117 2.96 -6.90 -1.96
N THR A 118 2.53 -6.01 -2.85
CA THR A 118 2.22 -4.61 -2.51
C THR A 118 0.77 -4.30 -2.83
N ILE A 119 0.07 -3.71 -1.85
CA ILE A 119 -1.26 -3.14 -1.99
C ILE A 119 -1.11 -1.62 -2.09
N LEU A 120 -1.78 -1.02 -3.06
CA LEU A 120 -1.91 0.43 -3.18
C LEU A 120 -3.26 0.86 -2.62
N LEU A 121 -3.24 1.75 -1.64
CA LEU A 121 -4.43 2.34 -1.05
C LEU A 121 -4.49 3.81 -1.44
N PHE A 122 -5.57 4.20 -2.10
CA PHE A 122 -5.84 5.58 -2.50
C PHE A 122 -6.93 6.16 -1.60
N TYR A 123 -6.61 7.28 -0.97
CA TYR A 123 -7.56 8.04 -0.16
C TYR A 123 -7.47 9.52 -0.52
N ARG A 124 -8.54 10.06 -1.11
CA ARG A 124 -8.58 11.44 -1.63
C ARG A 124 -7.38 11.73 -2.55
N ALA A 125 -6.49 12.64 -2.17
CA ALA A 125 -5.30 13.04 -2.92
C ALA A 125 -4.01 12.30 -2.49
N ARG A 126 -4.11 11.33 -1.58
CA ARG A 126 -2.97 10.61 -0.99
C ARG A 126 -2.96 9.16 -1.45
N THR A 127 -1.75 8.64 -1.65
CA THR A 127 -1.51 7.24 -1.99
C THR A 127 -0.65 6.61 -0.90
N TYR A 128 -1.02 5.40 -0.49
CA TYR A 128 -0.30 4.63 0.51
C TYR A 128 0.10 3.29 -0.10
N GLU A 129 1.36 2.90 0.10
CA GLU A 129 1.89 1.59 -0.25
C GLU A 129 1.91 0.71 1.00
N ILE A 130 1.24 -0.44 0.96
CA ILE A 130 1.32 -1.49 1.98
C ILE A 130 2.13 -2.64 1.38
N VAL A 131 3.31 -2.92 1.93
CA VAL A 131 4.24 -3.92 1.41
C VAL A 131 4.33 -5.09 2.38
N PHE A 132 3.98 -6.28 1.89
CA PHE A 132 4.13 -7.56 2.60
C PHE A 132 5.42 -8.25 2.17
N GLN A 133 6.27 -8.54 3.15
CA GLN A 133 7.56 -9.20 2.94
C GLN A 133 7.41 -10.71 3.09
N LEU A 134 7.89 -11.44 2.08
CA LEU A 134 7.95 -12.91 2.09
C LEU A 134 8.74 -13.41 3.32
N GLY A 135 8.38 -14.60 3.82
CA GLY A 135 9.00 -15.19 5.00
C GLY A 135 8.15 -14.91 6.24
N ARG A 136 8.67 -14.15 7.22
CA ARG A 136 8.03 -13.93 8.54
C ARG A 136 6.69 -13.17 8.53
N GLY A 137 6.16 -12.83 7.35
CA GLY A 137 4.87 -12.18 7.21
C GLY A 137 4.83 -10.75 7.76
N ARG A 138 5.98 -10.07 7.81
CA ARG A 138 6.05 -8.66 8.20
C ARG A 138 5.43 -7.81 7.11
N PHE A 139 4.70 -6.78 7.51
CA PHE A 139 4.20 -5.78 6.59
C PHE A 139 4.62 -4.38 7.05
N THR A 140 4.75 -3.48 6.09
CA THR A 140 5.05 -2.06 6.32
C THR A 140 4.07 -1.24 5.49
N TYR A 141 3.68 -0.06 5.98
CA TYR A 141 2.91 0.89 5.20
C TYR A 141 3.61 2.23 5.18
N ARG A 142 3.53 2.95 4.06
CA ARG A 142 4.07 4.30 3.91
C ARG A 142 3.20 5.13 2.97
N GLU A 143 3.09 6.42 3.27
CA GLU A 143 2.56 7.39 2.30
C GLU A 143 3.59 7.58 1.18
N VAL A 144 3.13 7.51 -0.07
CA VAL A 144 3.97 7.76 -1.24
C VAL A 144 3.38 8.91 -2.06
N PRO A 145 4.22 9.80 -2.60
CA PRO A 145 3.75 10.74 -3.59
C PRO A 145 3.23 9.95 -4.80
N LYS A 146 2.19 10.46 -5.47
CA LYS A 146 1.63 9.84 -6.66
C LYS A 146 2.76 9.56 -7.64
N ARG A 147 3.14 8.29 -7.79
CA ARG A 147 4.14 7.92 -8.78
C ARG A 147 3.54 8.22 -10.14
N VAL A 148 4.19 9.10 -10.90
CA VAL A 148 3.91 9.23 -12.33
C VAL A 148 4.26 7.85 -12.90
N SER A 149 3.25 7.02 -13.09
CA SER A 149 3.41 5.74 -13.76
C SER A 149 3.79 6.08 -15.19
N TYR A 150 5.06 5.92 -15.54
CA TYR A 150 5.48 5.93 -16.93
C TYR A 150 4.84 4.69 -17.55
N ASP A 151 3.84 4.89 -18.40
CA ASP A 151 3.18 3.82 -19.13
C ASP A 151 4.26 2.99 -19.83
N ARG A 152 4.44 1.74 -19.37
CA ARG A 152 5.41 0.79 -19.93
C ARG A 152 5.05 0.40 -21.37
N ASN A 153 3.91 0.86 -21.89
CA ASN A 153 3.50 0.63 -23.26
C ASN A 153 4.03 1.66 -24.27
N ASP A 154 4.74 2.72 -23.83
CA ASP A 154 5.33 3.68 -24.76
C ASP A 154 6.80 3.33 -25.09
N ARG A 155 6.91 2.63 -26.23
CA ARG A 155 8.10 2.47 -27.08
C ARG A 155 9.24 1.59 -26.56
N ILE A 156 9.26 0.37 -27.11
CA ILE A 156 10.51 -0.25 -27.60
C ILE A 156 11.05 0.68 -28.71
N VAL A 157 11.72 1.78 -28.34
CA VAL A 157 12.68 2.41 -29.25
C VAL A 157 13.92 1.56 -29.18
N LYS A 158 14.11 0.68 -30.17
CA LYS A 158 15.42 0.14 -30.49
C LYS A 158 16.37 1.32 -30.66
N PHE A 159 17.27 1.52 -29.69
CA PHE A 159 18.50 2.25 -29.98
C PHE A 159 19.30 1.36 -30.94
N ILE A 160 19.09 1.60 -32.24
CA ILE A 160 20.07 1.23 -33.25
C ILE A 160 21.20 2.23 -33.04
N ASP A 161 22.21 1.80 -32.30
CA ASP A 161 23.45 2.54 -32.18
C ASP A 161 24.18 2.46 -33.53
N VAL A 162 23.98 3.49 -34.35
CA VAL A 162 24.71 3.68 -35.59
C VAL A 162 26.05 4.33 -35.25
N GLY A 163 27.07 3.48 -35.21
CA GLY A 163 28.39 3.81 -35.71
C GLY A 163 29.28 4.64 -34.78
N CYS A 164 30.15 3.94 -34.05
CA CYS A 164 31.54 4.38 -33.97
C CYS A 164 32.46 3.21 -34.35
N VAL A 165 33.03 3.32 -35.55
CA VAL A 165 34.13 2.48 -36.03
C VAL A 165 35.37 2.89 -35.26
N VAL A 166 35.91 2.00 -34.45
CA VAL A 166 37.35 1.97 -34.18
C VAL A 166 37.85 0.60 -34.59
N SER A 167 38.65 0.63 -35.66
CA SER A 167 39.40 -0.48 -36.21
C SER A 167 40.43 -1.01 -35.22
N ALA A 168 40.31 -2.29 -34.88
CA ALA A 168 41.46 -3.15 -34.58
C ALA A 168 41.09 -4.59 -35.00
N SER A 169 41.83 -5.12 -35.97
CA SER A 169 41.76 -6.48 -36.53
C SER A 169 43.18 -7.08 -36.43
N PRO A 170 43.39 -8.39 -36.65
CA PRO A 170 42.77 -9.57 -36.04
C PRO A 170 43.85 -10.45 -35.37
N ASN A 171 43.47 -11.38 -34.49
CA ASN A 171 44.27 -12.60 -34.34
C ASN A 171 43.34 -13.80 -34.16
N THR A 172 43.25 -14.54 -35.25
CA THR A 172 42.75 -15.91 -35.36
C THR A 172 43.63 -16.88 -34.59
N SER A 173 43.02 -17.76 -33.81
CA SER A 173 43.39 -19.18 -33.79
C SER A 173 42.23 -20.01 -33.24
N HIS A 174 41.58 -20.72 -34.16
CA HIS A 174 41.14 -22.12 -34.03
C HIS A 174 41.03 -22.70 -32.62
N HIS A 175 39.82 -23.17 -32.25
CA HIS A 175 39.62 -24.59 -31.99
C HIS A 175 38.14 -24.99 -32.07
N ALA A 176 37.85 -25.83 -33.06
CA ALA A 176 36.63 -26.59 -33.17
C ALA A 176 36.64 -27.78 -32.19
N ARG A 177 35.48 -28.10 -31.59
CA ARG A 177 35.07 -29.51 -31.43
C ARG A 177 33.55 -29.65 -31.17
N LYS A 178 32.82 -30.02 -32.23
CA LYS A 178 31.57 -30.77 -32.13
C LYS A 178 31.84 -32.14 -31.49
N LYS A 179 30.92 -32.62 -30.65
CA LYS A 179 30.55 -34.05 -30.63
C LYS A 179 29.06 -34.19 -30.32
N LYS A 180 28.31 -34.57 -31.37
CA LYS A 180 27.11 -35.41 -31.29
C LYS A 180 27.56 -36.80 -30.82
N TYR A 181 26.75 -37.48 -30.01
CA TYR A 181 26.47 -38.92 -30.18
C TYR A 181 25.04 -39.21 -29.72
N SER A 182 24.30 -39.80 -30.64
CA SER A 182 23.09 -40.58 -30.39
C SER A 182 23.52 -42.04 -30.14
N THR A 183 22.62 -42.81 -29.52
CA THR A 183 22.29 -44.23 -29.80
C THR A 183 22.33 -45.17 -28.58
N SER A 184 21.12 -45.61 -28.23
CA SER A 184 20.65 -46.94 -27.77
C SER A 184 21.19 -47.59 -26.50
N ILE A 185 20.26 -47.95 -25.60
CA ILE A 185 19.70 -49.32 -25.46
C ILE A 185 18.19 -49.18 -25.30
#